data_AF-A0A0D2ZYU4-F1
#
_entry.id   AF-A0A0D2ZYU4-F1
#
_cell.length_a   1.000
_cell.length_b   1.000
_cell.length_c   1.000
_cell.angle_alpha   90.00
_cell.angle_beta   90.00
_cell.angle_gamma   90.00
#
_symmetry.space_group_name_H-M   'P 1'
#
loop_
_entity.id
_entity.type
_entity.pdbx_description
1 polymer ?
#
loop_
_entity_poly.entity_id
_entity_poly.type
_entity_poly.pdbx_seq_one_letter_code
_entity_poly.pdbx_strand_id
1 'polypeptide(L)'
;MKMKKIHNVVATIRGSEEPDRFVILGNHRDAWTYGAVDPNSGTSALLDIGRRFSLLLESGWRPRRTILLCSWDAEEFGMVSNAWPVLRF
;
A
#
# COMPACT_ATOMS: atom_id res chain seq x y z
N MET A 1 -2.86 21.50 -20.77
CA MET A 1 -2.47 20.45 -19.80
C MET A 1 -3.49 20.44 -18.67
N LYS A 2 -4.05 19.29 -18.29
CA LYS A 2 -5.13 19.21 -17.29
C LYS A 2 -4.57 18.61 -15.99
N MET A 3 -4.66 19.34 -14.89
CA MET A 3 -4.29 18.81 -13.58
C MET A 3 -5.38 17.88 -13.05
N LYS A 4 -4.95 16.80 -12.41
CA LYS A 4 -5.82 15.81 -11.78
C LYS A 4 -5.28 15.50 -10.39
N LYS A 5 -6.21 15.30 -9.45
CA LYS A 5 -5.88 14.83 -8.11
C LYS A 5 -5.72 13.32 -8.16
N ILE A 6 -4.67 12.81 -7.52
CA ILE A 6 -4.40 11.39 -7.34
C ILE A 6 -4.61 11.01 -5.88
N HIS A 7 -4.92 9.74 -5.63
CA HIS A 7 -5.31 9.23 -4.32
C HIS A 7 -4.57 7.95 -3.94
N ASN A 8 -3.55 8.11 -3.10
CA ASN A 8 -2.90 6.99 -2.44
C ASN A 8 -3.71 6.56 -1.22
N VAL A 9 -3.81 5.25 -0.98
CA VAL A 9 -4.40 4.67 0.24
C VAL A 9 -3.30 3.99 1.02
N VAL A 10 -3.14 4.35 2.30
CA VAL A 10 -2.12 3.78 3.18
C VAL A 10 -2.80 3.24 4.44
N ALA A 11 -2.72 1.93 4.65
CA ALA A 11 -3.11 1.31 5.90
C ALA A 11 -1.88 1.05 6.76
N THR A 12 -1.98 1.32 8.06
CA THR A 12 -0.86 1.20 9.02
C THR A 12 -1.18 0.15 10.07
N ILE A 13 -0.30 -0.83 10.22
CA ILE A 13 -0.30 -1.76 11.34
C ILE A 13 0.88 -1.42 12.23
N ARG A 14 0.62 -0.77 13.37
CA ARG A 14 1.68 -0.30 14.27
C ARG A 14 2.46 -1.47 14.89
N GLY A 15 3.78 -1.39 14.84
CA GLY A 15 4.67 -2.34 15.50
C GLY A 15 4.59 -2.29 17.02
N SER A 16 4.79 -3.42 17.69
CA SER A 16 4.77 -3.52 19.16
C SER A 16 6.07 -3.14 19.83
N GLU A 17 7.23 -3.34 19.18
CA GLU A 17 8.55 -3.13 19.79
C GLU A 17 9.34 -2.01 19.10
N GLU A 18 9.32 -1.98 17.76
CA GLU A 18 10.02 -1.00 16.93
C GLU A 18 9.02 -0.25 16.03
N PRO A 19 8.09 0.54 16.60
CA PRO A 19 7.02 1.19 15.84
C PRO A 19 7.51 2.24 14.84
N ASP A 20 8.75 2.70 14.97
CA ASP A 20 9.44 3.67 14.11
C ASP A 20 10.27 3.01 12.99
N ARG A 21 10.26 1.67 12.89
CA ARG A 21 10.85 0.92 11.78
C ARG A 21 9.74 0.40 10.89
N PHE A 22 9.89 0.60 9.58
CA PHE A 22 8.82 0.36 8.62
C PHE A 22 9.15 -0.79 7.67
N VAL A 23 8.17 -1.66 7.44
CA VAL A 23 8.13 -2.60 6.32
C VAL A 23 6.99 -2.16 5.41
N ILE A 24 7.31 -1.81 4.17
CA ILE A 24 6.34 -1.24 3.22
C ILE A 24 6.02 -2.29 2.16
N LEU A 25 4.74 -2.61 2.01
CA LEU A 25 4.22 -3.43 0.93
C LEU A 25 3.34 -2.53 0.07
N GLY A 26 3.70 -2.39 -1.21
CA GLY A 26 3.04 -1.46 -2.13
C GLY A 26 2.66 -2.10 -3.45
N ASN A 27 1.54 -1.65 -4.02
CA ASN A 27 1.12 -1.96 -5.39
C ASN A 27 0.32 -0.75 -5.92
N HIS A 28 0.48 -0.39 -7.20
CA HIS A 28 -0.37 0.62 -7.82
C HIS A 28 -1.73 0.04 -8.17
N ARG A 29 -2.72 0.93 -8.35
CA ARG A 29 -4.12 0.57 -8.56
C ARG A 29 -4.67 1.15 -9.85
N ASP A 30 -4.07 2.22 -10.36
CA ASP A 30 -4.42 2.77 -11.65
C ASP A 30 -3.94 1.86 -12.78
N ALA A 31 -4.71 1.85 -13.87
CA ALA A 31 -4.43 1.06 -15.07
C ALA A 31 -4.81 1.88 -16.31
N TRP A 32 -4.16 1.59 -17.45
CA TRP A 32 -4.58 2.17 -18.73
C TRP A 32 -6.01 1.78 -19.16
N THR A 33 -6.42 0.55 -18.86
CA THR A 33 -7.73 0.00 -19.25
C THR A 33 -8.34 -0.82 -18.11
N TYR A 34 -8.63 -2.11 -18.33
CA TYR A 34 -9.16 -3.01 -17.30
C TYR A 34 -8.09 -3.45 -16.29
N GLY A 35 -6.84 -3.48 -16.72
CA GLY A 35 -5.69 -3.74 -15.86
C GLY A 35 -5.71 -5.08 -15.10
N ALA A 36 -6.22 -6.14 -15.73
CA ALA A 36 -6.41 -7.43 -15.05
C ALA A 36 -5.10 -8.02 -14.52
N VAL A 37 -4.04 -7.98 -15.33
CA VAL A 37 -2.69 -8.35 -14.90
C VAL A 37 -2.04 -7.14 -14.24
N ASP A 38 -1.91 -6.05 -15.00
CA ASP A 38 -1.28 -4.82 -14.57
C ASP A 38 -2.31 -3.74 -14.25
N PRO A 39 -2.59 -3.39 -12.97
CA PRO A 39 -1.98 -3.92 -11.75
C PRO A 39 -2.85 -4.89 -10.93
N ASN A 40 -4.09 -5.16 -11.36
CA ASN A 40 -5.11 -5.71 -10.46
C ASN A 40 -4.77 -7.12 -9.92
N SER A 41 -3.90 -7.88 -10.61
CA SER A 41 -3.40 -9.14 -10.08
C SER A 41 -2.57 -8.93 -8.79
N GLY A 42 -1.72 -7.90 -8.77
CA GLY A 42 -0.99 -7.46 -7.59
C GLY A 42 -1.90 -6.80 -6.54
N THR A 43 -2.90 -6.03 -6.97
CA THR A 43 -3.88 -5.42 -6.06
C THR A 43 -4.65 -6.48 -5.30
N SER A 44 -5.09 -7.54 -6.00
CA SER A 44 -5.76 -8.68 -5.40
C SER A 44 -4.89 -9.37 -4.34
N ALA A 45 -3.61 -9.59 -4.64
CA ALA A 45 -2.66 -10.16 -3.69
C ALA A 45 -2.47 -9.26 -2.45
N LEU A 46 -2.32 -7.94 -2.64
CA LEU A 46 -2.18 -6.98 -1.54
C LEU A 46 -3.42 -6.96 -0.63
N LEU A 47 -4.62 -7.03 -1.22
CA LEU A 47 -5.87 -7.10 -0.47
C LEU A 47 -5.99 -8.40 0.35
N ASP A 48 -5.62 -9.55 -0.22
CA ASP A 48 -5.64 -10.82 0.52
C ASP A 48 -4.63 -10.81 1.68
N ILE A 49 -3.45 -10.23 1.47
CA ILE A 49 -2.47 -10.01 2.55
C ILE A 49 -3.06 -9.12 3.66
N GLY A 50 -3.69 -8.00 3.30
CA GLY A 50 -4.35 -7.13 4.27
C GLY A 50 -5.43 -7.84 5.09
N ARG A 51 -6.26 -8.66 4.42
CA ARG A 51 -7.27 -9.51 5.07
C ARG A 51 -6.64 -10.50 6.05
N ARG A 52 -5.57 -11.19 5.66
CA ARG A 52 -4.85 -12.14 6.54
C ARG A 52 -4.22 -11.44 7.74
N PHE A 53 -3.67 -10.24 7.56
CA PHE A 53 -3.18 -9.45 8.69
C PHE A 53 -4.30 -9.06 9.65
N SER A 54 -5.50 -8.70 9.17
CA SER A 54 -6.65 -8.45 10.06
C SER A 54 -6.93 -9.65 10.97
N LEU A 55 -6.97 -10.87 10.41
CA LEU A 55 -7.21 -12.09 11.18
C LEU A 55 -6.13 -12.35 12.23
N LEU A 56 -4.85 -12.08 11.90
CA LEU A 56 -3.76 -12.19 12.87
C LEU A 56 -3.88 -11.13 13.98
N LEU A 57 -4.29 -9.90 13.64
CA LEU A 57 -4.48 -8.86 14.62
C LEU A 57 -5.63 -9.20 15.60
N GLU A 58 -6.69 -9.84 15.11
CA GLU A 58 -7.80 -10.35 15.91
C GLU A 58 -7.37 -11.51 16.82
N SER A 59 -6.42 -12.34 16.37
CA SER A 59 -5.84 -13.42 17.19
C SER A 59 -4.84 -12.94 18.25
N GLY A 60 -4.66 -11.63 18.42
CA GLY A 60 -3.73 -11.04 19.38
C GLY A 60 -2.28 -10.90 18.89
N TRP A 61 -1.98 -11.33 17.66
CA TRP A 61 -0.66 -11.09 17.09
C TRP A 61 -0.45 -9.59 16.81
N ARG A 62 0.78 -9.13 16.97
CA ARG A 62 1.24 -7.80 16.55
C ARG A 62 2.62 -7.94 15.92
N PRO A 63 2.91 -7.24 14.80
CA PRO A 63 4.23 -7.28 14.21
C PRO A 63 5.23 -6.54 15.11
N ARG A 64 6.50 -6.96 15.08
CA ARG A 64 7.58 -6.26 15.79
C ARG A 64 7.76 -4.82 15.29
N ARG A 65 7.72 -4.64 13.96
CA ARG A 65 7.89 -3.38 13.22
C ARG A 65 6.58 -2.91 12.60
N THR A 66 6.46 -1.62 12.33
CA THR A 66 5.26 -1.09 11.67
C THR A 66 5.19 -1.56 10.22
N ILE A 67 4.03 -2.09 9.82
CA ILE A 67 3.76 -2.49 8.44
C ILE A 67 2.87 -1.43 7.79
N LEU A 68 3.28 -0.95 6.62
CA LEU A 68 2.48 -0.07 5.77
C LEU A 68 2.01 -0.84 4.54
N LEU A 69 0.70 -0.91 4.32
CA LEU A 69 0.11 -1.42 3.08
C LEU A 69 -0.29 -0.22 2.23
N CYS A 70 0.30 -0.09 1.06
CA CYS A 70 0.16 1.08 0.21
C CYS A 70 -0.46 0.72 -1.14
N SER A 71 -1.58 1.37 -1.46
CA SER A 71 -2.21 1.31 -2.77
C SER A 71 -1.99 2.64 -3.49
N TRP A 72 -1.08 2.62 -4.47
CA TRP A 72 -0.62 3.79 -5.20
C TRP A 72 -1.54 4.13 -6.38
N ASP A 73 -1.57 5.40 -6.76
CA ASP A 73 -2.35 5.91 -7.89
C ASP A 73 -1.45 6.70 -8.85
N ALA A 74 -1.80 6.75 -10.13
CA ALA A 74 -1.02 7.36 -11.21
C ALA A 74 0.42 6.81 -11.38
N GLU A 75 0.65 5.52 -11.17
CA GLU A 75 1.90 4.86 -11.53
C GLU A 75 2.09 4.83 -13.05
N GLU A 76 1.01 4.58 -13.81
CA GLU A 76 1.02 4.46 -15.27
C GLU A 76 1.46 5.78 -15.96
N PHE A 77 1.36 6.88 -15.22
CA PHE A 77 1.75 8.23 -15.66
C PHE A 77 3.20 8.58 -15.28
N GLY A 78 4.03 7.58 -14.95
CA GLY A 78 5.45 7.76 -14.66
C GLY A 78 5.78 7.76 -13.17
N MET A 79 5.21 6.82 -12.41
CA MET A 79 5.49 6.63 -10.97
C MET A 79 5.20 7.87 -10.12
N VAL A 80 4.20 8.68 -10.50
CA VAL A 80 3.92 9.99 -9.90
C VAL A 80 3.63 9.89 -8.40
N SER A 81 3.01 8.79 -7.97
CA SER A 81 2.74 8.48 -6.56
C SER A 81 3.98 8.31 -5.69
N ASN A 82 5.13 7.92 -6.25
CA ASN A 82 6.33 7.64 -5.47
C ASN A 82 6.96 8.90 -4.86
N ALA A 83 6.52 10.09 -5.28
CA ALA A 83 6.87 11.36 -4.68
C ALA A 83 6.09 11.67 -3.37
N TRP A 84 5.12 10.84 -2.98
CA TRP A 84 4.39 10.99 -1.71
C TRP A 84 5.33 10.72 -0.51
N PRO A 85 5.17 11.43 0.63
CA PRO A 85 6.16 11.42 1.71
C PRO A 85 6.08 10.17 2.60
N VAL A 86 6.11 8.97 2.01
CA VAL A 86 6.52 7.78 2.77
C VAL A 86 8.02 7.81 3.05
N LEU A 87 8.78 8.66 2.34
CA LEU A 87 10.19 8.92 2.58
C LEU A 87 10.47 10.17 3.45
N ARG A 88 9.45 10.82 4.04
CA ARG A 88 9.65 11.88 5.03
C ARG A 88 9.23 11.40 6.43
N PHE A 89 9.93 10.40 6.94
CA PHE A 89 10.02 10.13 8.37
C PHE A 89 11.18 10.92 8.95
#